data_AF-S5YBQ0-F1
#
_entry.id   AF-S5YBQ0-F1
#
_cell.length_a   1.000
_cell.length_b   1.000
_cell.length_c   1.000
_cell.angle_alpha   90.00
_cell.angle_beta   90.00
_cell.angle_gamma   90.00
#
_symmetry.space_group_name_H-M   'P 1'
#
loop_
_entity.id
_entity.type
_entity.pdbx_description
1 polymer ?
#
loop_
_entity_poly.entity_id
_entity_poly.type
_entity_poly.pdbx_seq_one_letter_code
_entity_poly.pdbx_strand_id
1 'polypeptide(L)'
;MSRIAGMRAQLRRLQHLAELREDLARRGLAASAHALAEARQARAGAEAARQDLIEAQAARREALRSPLIGSTQLRGALAAVLTTFEADRMREAEAASRVATADQLVTGAEAALAQARAKLSAAGRLVEKRRRMIEPLSEALAKAAEARDEAEAAELPLPLAGAVGRRAG
;
A
#
# COMPACT_ATOMS: atom_id res chain seq x y z
N MET A 1 0.62 24.28 37.83
CA MET A 1 0.14 23.96 36.46
C MET A 1 1.11 23.16 35.56
N SER A 2 2.36 22.81 35.94
CA SER A 2 3.34 22.30 34.95
C SER A 2 3.28 20.80 34.61
N ARG A 3 2.79 19.91 35.47
CA ARG A 3 2.84 18.45 35.24
C ARG A 3 1.84 17.95 34.18
N ILE A 4 0.59 18.43 34.22
CA ILE A 4 -0.47 18.04 33.27
C ILE A 4 -0.17 18.58 31.87
N ALA A 5 0.28 19.83 31.78
CA ALA A 5 0.72 20.45 30.52
C ALA A 5 1.91 19.71 29.90
N GLY A 6 2.91 19.33 30.72
CA GLY A 6 4.04 18.51 30.28
C GLY A 6 3.63 17.13 29.76
N MET A 7 2.72 16.45 30.46
CA MET A 7 2.19 15.15 30.03
C MET A 7 1.41 15.25 28.72
N ARG A 8 0.60 16.30 28.53
CA ARG A 8 -0.10 16.56 27.25
C ARG A 8 0.90 16.77 26.10
N ALA A 9 1.95 17.55 26.33
CA ALA A 9 2.96 17.82 25.30
C ALA A 9 3.68 16.53 24.86
N GLN A 10 4.03 15.65 25.81
CA GLN A 10 4.61 14.34 25.50
C GLN A 10 3.64 13.46 24.71
N LEU A 11 2.37 13.40 25.11
CA LEU A 11 1.37 12.61 24.38
C LEU A 11 1.11 13.15 22.97
N ARG A 12 1.09 14.47 22.76
CA ARG A 12 1.00 15.06 21.41
C ARG A 12 2.16 14.65 20.51
N ARG A 13 3.39 14.58 21.03
CA ARG A 13 4.54 14.05 20.27
C ARG A 13 4.35 12.58 19.90
N LEU A 14 3.82 11.77 20.83
CA LEU A 14 3.53 10.35 20.57
C LEU A 14 2.38 10.15 19.59
N GLN A 15 1.37 11.03 19.60
CA GLN A 15 0.31 11.07 18.60
C GLN A 15 0.89 11.41 17.23
N HIS A 16 1.68 12.48 17.13
CA HIS A 16 2.32 12.87 15.88
C HIS A 16 3.20 11.74 15.30
N LEU A 17 3.97 11.05 16.15
CA LEU A 17 4.72 9.86 15.72
C LEU A 17 3.82 8.73 15.22
N ALA A 18 2.64 8.53 15.84
CA ALA A 18 1.68 7.54 15.40
C ALA A 18 1.06 7.91 14.04
N GLU A 19 0.74 9.19 13.83
CA GLU A 19 0.23 9.73 12.55
C GLU A 19 1.27 9.54 11.44
N LEU A 20 2.54 9.89 11.69
CA LEU A 20 3.62 9.64 10.73
C LEU A 20 3.77 8.16 10.37
N ARG A 21 3.60 7.25 11.35
CA ARG A 21 3.62 5.80 11.09
C ARG A 21 2.43 5.36 10.25
N GLU A 22 1.25 5.93 10.47
CA GLU A 22 0.08 5.67 9.65
C GLU A 22 0.31 6.15 8.21
N ASP A 23 0.85 7.35 8.01
CA ASP A 23 1.17 7.88 6.69
C ASP A 23 2.19 7.01 5.95
N LEU A 24 3.25 6.57 6.63
CA LEU A 24 4.20 5.62 6.07
C LEU A 24 3.54 4.28 5.71
N ALA A 25 2.61 3.79 6.54
CA ALA A 25 1.86 2.57 6.25
C ALA A 25 0.90 2.75 5.06
N ARG A 26 0.27 3.92 4.88
CA ARG A 26 -0.55 4.26 3.71
C ARG A 26 0.28 4.27 2.43
N ARG A 27 1.47 4.90 2.46
CA ARG A 27 2.41 4.89 1.33
C ARG A 27 2.89 3.47 1.02
N GLY A 28 3.22 2.68 2.04
CA GLY A 28 3.58 1.28 1.89
C GLY A 28 2.47 0.44 1.26
N LEU A 29 1.21 0.66 1.67
CA LEU A 29 0.04 0.01 1.07
C LEU A 29 -0.12 0.36 -0.42
N ALA A 30 0.02 1.64 -0.78
CA ALA A 30 -0.05 2.08 -2.16
C ALA A 30 1.06 1.45 -3.02
N ALA A 31 2.29 1.40 -2.50
CA ALA A 31 3.42 0.75 -3.18
C ALA A 31 3.18 -0.76 -3.37
N SER A 32 2.66 -1.46 -2.36
CA SER A 32 2.32 -2.89 -2.49
C SER A 32 1.17 -3.13 -3.48
N ALA A 33 0.19 -2.22 -3.54
CA ALA A 33 -0.89 -2.33 -4.52
C ALA A 33 -0.39 -2.13 -5.96
N HIS A 34 0.53 -1.19 -6.16
CA HIS A 34 1.20 -0.99 -7.44
C HIS A 34 1.99 -2.23 -7.87
N ALA A 35 2.83 -2.76 -6.97
CA ALA A 35 3.61 -3.96 -7.25
C ALA A 35 2.74 -5.18 -7.61
N LEU A 36 1.56 -5.32 -6.98
CA LEU A 36 0.60 -6.35 -7.36
C LEU A 36 0.03 -6.14 -8.77
N ALA A 37 -0.27 -4.90 -9.14
CA ALA A 37 -0.74 -4.58 -10.49
C ALA A 37 0.32 -4.92 -11.54
N GLU A 38 1.58 -4.53 -11.30
CA GLU A 38 2.71 -4.87 -12.17
C GLU A 38 2.92 -6.39 -12.29
N ALA A 39 2.88 -7.11 -11.16
CA ALA A 39 3.01 -8.57 -11.16
C ALA A 39 1.89 -9.25 -11.98
N ARG A 40 0.66 -8.77 -11.86
CA ARG A 40 -0.48 -9.28 -12.65
C ARG A 40 -0.35 -8.98 -14.13
N GLN A 41 0.15 -7.80 -14.47
CA GLN A 41 0.43 -7.44 -15.87
C GLN A 41 1.55 -8.30 -16.45
N ALA A 42 2.64 -8.52 -15.71
CA ALA A 42 3.73 -9.40 -16.12
C ALA A 42 3.26 -10.85 -16.33
N ARG A 43 2.41 -11.36 -15.43
CA ARG A 43 1.77 -12.68 -15.58
C ARG A 43 0.92 -12.75 -16.85
N ALA A 44 0.06 -11.76 -17.09
CA ALA A 44 -0.76 -11.71 -18.30
C ALA A 44 0.11 -11.69 -19.58
N GLY A 45 1.20 -10.91 -19.57
CA GLY A 45 2.16 -10.87 -20.68
C GLY A 45 2.88 -12.21 -20.90
N ALA A 46 3.28 -12.89 -19.82
CA ALA A 46 3.91 -14.21 -19.91
C ALA A 46 2.95 -15.27 -20.46
N GLU A 47 1.68 -15.22 -20.06
CA GLU A 47 0.64 -16.14 -20.55
C GLU A 47 0.31 -15.89 -22.01
N ALA A 48 0.18 -14.63 -22.43
CA ALA A 48 0.00 -14.27 -23.84
C ALA A 48 1.16 -14.76 -24.71
N ALA A 49 2.42 -14.51 -24.28
CA ALA A 49 3.59 -14.99 -25.01
C ALA A 49 3.66 -16.52 -25.08
N ARG A 50 3.19 -17.24 -24.05
CA ARG A 50 3.08 -18.70 -24.06
C ARG A 50 2.04 -19.16 -25.08
N GLN A 51 0.89 -18.50 -25.16
CA GLN A 51 -0.16 -18.82 -26.11
C GLN A 51 0.29 -18.57 -27.56
N ASP A 52 0.91 -17.43 -27.83
CA ASP A 52 1.47 -17.08 -29.14
C ASP A 52 2.50 -18.13 -29.61
N LEU A 53 3.35 -18.60 -28.67
CA LEU A 53 4.32 -19.66 -28.96
C LEU A 53 3.64 -20.97 -29.33
N ILE A 54 2.60 -21.39 -28.59
CA ILE A 54 1.85 -22.62 -28.86
C ILE A 54 1.21 -22.56 -30.25
N GLU A 55 0.61 -21.44 -30.62
CA GLU A 55 -0.02 -21.23 -31.93
C GLU A 55 1.01 -21.24 -33.06
N ALA A 56 2.13 -20.53 -32.90
CA ALA A 56 3.22 -20.52 -33.88
C ALA A 56 3.82 -21.93 -34.09
N GLN A 57 3.95 -22.71 -33.00
CA GLN A 57 4.43 -24.08 -33.07
C GLN A 57 3.39 -25.00 -33.68
N ALA A 58 2.09 -24.85 -33.38
CA ALA A 58 1.03 -25.63 -34.02
C ALA A 58 1.05 -25.43 -35.55
N ALA A 59 1.14 -24.19 -36.02
CA ALA A 59 1.24 -23.86 -37.45
C ALA A 59 2.50 -24.48 -38.08
N ARG A 60 3.64 -24.41 -37.38
CA ARG A 60 4.89 -25.05 -37.83
C ARG A 60 4.78 -26.57 -37.92
N ARG A 61 4.14 -27.21 -36.93
CA ARG A 61 3.89 -28.66 -36.89
C ARG A 61 3.00 -29.11 -38.03
N GLU A 62 2.01 -28.31 -38.39
CA GLU A 62 1.14 -28.56 -39.55
C GLU A 62 1.93 -28.47 -40.86
N ALA A 63 2.73 -27.43 -41.06
CA ALA A 63 3.60 -27.30 -42.23
C ALA A 63 4.59 -28.47 -42.36
N LEU A 64 5.16 -28.93 -41.24
CA LEU A 64 6.08 -30.06 -41.18
C LEU A 64 5.40 -31.44 -41.35
N ARG A 65 4.06 -31.51 -41.31
CA ARG A 65 3.29 -32.72 -41.66
C ARG A 65 2.97 -32.85 -43.15
N SER A 66 3.21 -31.80 -43.94
CA SER A 66 3.12 -31.80 -45.40
C SER A 66 4.44 -32.05 -46.18
N PRO A 67 5.46 -32.78 -45.69
CA PRO A 67 6.69 -32.98 -46.45
C PRO A 67 6.41 -33.99 -47.57
N LEU A 68 6.36 -33.44 -48.78
CA LEU A 68 6.45 -34.07 -50.10
C LEU A 68 7.03 -35.49 -50.04
N ILE A 69 6.13 -36.45 -50.26
CA ILE A 69 6.40 -37.88 -50.41
C ILE A 69 7.33 -38.06 -51.62
N GLY A 70 8.64 -38.20 -51.39
CA GLY A 70 9.55 -38.61 -52.46
C GLY A 70 11.04 -38.39 -52.18
N SER A 71 11.78 -39.50 -52.03
CA SER A 71 13.24 -39.65 -52.15
C SER A 71 14.12 -39.56 -50.88
N THR A 72 15.30 -40.15 -51.00
CA THR A 72 16.33 -40.52 -50.00
C THR A 72 16.90 -39.39 -49.12
N GLN A 73 16.45 -38.15 -49.33
CA GLN A 73 16.71 -36.98 -48.47
C GLN A 73 16.03 -37.07 -47.09
N LEU A 74 15.11 -38.03 -46.92
CA LEU A 74 14.31 -38.26 -45.72
C LEU A 74 15.10 -38.47 -44.42
N ARG A 75 16.31 -39.06 -44.42
CA ARG A 75 17.09 -39.26 -43.18
C ARG A 75 17.66 -37.95 -42.61
N GLY A 76 18.21 -37.08 -43.46
CA GLY A 76 18.67 -35.76 -43.05
C GLY A 76 17.52 -34.82 -42.70
N ALA A 77 16.43 -34.90 -43.47
CA ALA A 77 15.20 -34.18 -43.19
C ALA A 77 14.56 -34.59 -41.85
N LEU A 78 14.53 -35.90 -41.53
CA LEU A 78 13.99 -36.39 -40.26
C LEU A 78 14.82 -35.92 -39.07
N ALA A 79 16.15 -35.97 -39.15
CA ALA A 79 17.02 -35.46 -38.09
C ALA A 79 16.78 -33.95 -37.85
N ALA A 80 16.70 -33.16 -38.92
CA ALA A 80 16.42 -31.71 -38.84
C ALA A 80 15.02 -31.40 -38.26
N VAL A 81 14.03 -32.23 -38.59
CA VAL A 81 12.68 -32.12 -38.05
C VAL A 81 12.67 -32.44 -36.55
N LEU A 82 13.32 -33.52 -36.13
CA LEU A 82 13.42 -33.91 -34.72
C LEU A 82 14.16 -32.87 -33.87
N THR A 83 15.27 -32.31 -34.35
CA THR A 83 15.96 -31.22 -33.63
C THR A 83 15.10 -29.97 -33.50
N THR A 84 14.26 -29.67 -34.50
CA THR A 84 13.30 -28.57 -34.43
C THR A 84 12.23 -28.81 -33.36
N PHE A 85 11.70 -30.03 -33.26
CA PHE A 85 10.74 -30.41 -32.22
C PHE A 85 11.35 -30.39 -30.81
N GLU A 86 12.61 -30.79 -30.65
CA GLU A 86 13.33 -30.67 -29.38
C GLU A 86 13.49 -29.21 -28.96
N ALA A 87 13.93 -28.34 -29.87
CA ALA A 87 14.01 -26.91 -29.62
C ALA A 87 12.63 -26.31 -29.29
N ASP A 88 11.56 -26.79 -29.92
CA ASP A 88 10.19 -26.37 -29.62
C ASP A 88 9.75 -26.77 -28.22
N ARG A 89 9.99 -28.01 -27.80
CA ARG A 89 9.71 -28.46 -26.43
C ARG A 89 10.49 -27.66 -25.38
N MET A 90 11.75 -27.31 -25.66
CA MET A 90 12.53 -26.45 -24.77
C MET A 90 11.91 -25.07 -24.65
N ARG A 91 11.50 -24.44 -25.76
CA ARG A 91 10.81 -23.14 -25.74
C ARG A 91 9.48 -23.20 -24.98
N GLU A 92 8.69 -24.25 -25.16
CA GLU A 92 7.43 -24.47 -24.41
C GLU A 92 7.72 -24.58 -22.90
N ALA A 93 8.75 -25.33 -22.51
CA ALA A 93 9.16 -25.48 -21.12
C ALA A 93 9.65 -24.16 -20.50
N GLU A 94 10.43 -23.37 -21.25
CA GLU A 94 10.87 -22.04 -20.83
C GLU A 94 9.68 -21.08 -20.66
N ALA A 95 8.73 -21.08 -21.59
CA ALA A 95 7.53 -20.26 -21.49
C ALA A 95 6.67 -20.65 -20.28
N ALA A 96 6.48 -21.96 -20.04
CA ALA A 96 5.79 -22.46 -18.85
C ALA A 96 6.51 -22.05 -17.55
N SER A 97 7.84 -22.12 -17.52
CA SER A 97 8.64 -21.68 -16.37
C SER A 97 8.49 -20.17 -16.09
N ARG A 98 8.44 -19.34 -17.14
CA ARG A 98 8.18 -17.90 -17.00
C ARG A 98 6.80 -17.62 -16.42
N VAL A 99 5.77 -18.33 -16.86
CA VAL A 99 4.40 -18.20 -16.29
C VAL A 99 4.41 -18.61 -14.82
N ALA A 100 5.03 -19.75 -14.48
CA ALA A 100 5.13 -20.20 -13.09
C ALA A 100 5.89 -19.20 -12.20
N THR A 101 6.95 -18.59 -12.72
CA THR A 101 7.69 -17.52 -12.01
C THR A 101 6.80 -16.29 -11.81
N ALA A 102 6.03 -15.88 -12.81
CA ALA A 102 5.10 -14.77 -12.68
C ALA A 102 3.95 -15.06 -11.69
N ASP A 103 3.46 -16.29 -11.62
CA ASP A 103 2.47 -16.73 -10.63
C ASP A 103 3.02 -16.60 -9.19
N GLN A 104 4.29 -17.00 -8.98
CA GLN A 104 4.97 -16.83 -7.69
C GLN A 104 5.11 -15.35 -7.32
N LEU A 105 5.44 -14.49 -8.28
CA LEU A 105 5.52 -13.04 -8.06
C LEU A 105 4.17 -12.45 -7.68
N VAL A 106 3.08 -12.85 -8.35
CA VAL A 106 1.71 -12.42 -7.98
C VAL A 106 1.38 -12.87 -6.56
N THR A 107 1.62 -14.14 -6.23
CA THR A 107 1.37 -14.69 -4.89
C THR A 107 2.16 -13.93 -3.82
N GLY A 108 3.44 -13.64 -4.08
CA GLY A 108 4.28 -12.84 -3.19
C GLY A 108 3.78 -11.40 -3.02
N ALA A 109 3.33 -10.77 -4.11
CA ALA A 109 2.78 -9.42 -4.07
C ALA A 109 1.43 -9.36 -3.33
N GLU A 110 0.58 -10.38 -3.44
CA GLU A 110 -0.67 -10.48 -2.68
C GLU A 110 -0.40 -10.62 -1.18
N ALA A 111 0.57 -11.46 -0.80
CA ALA A 111 1.01 -11.58 0.58
C ALA A 111 1.57 -10.26 1.13
N ALA A 112 2.39 -9.56 0.34
CA ALA A 112 2.92 -8.25 0.71
C ALA A 112 1.81 -7.21 0.91
N LEU A 113 0.80 -7.18 0.01
CA LEU A 113 -0.35 -6.31 0.12
C LEU A 113 -1.17 -6.60 1.39
N ALA A 114 -1.39 -7.87 1.72
CA ALA A 114 -2.08 -8.28 2.94
C ALA A 114 -1.31 -7.81 4.19
N GLN A 115 0.01 -7.97 4.22
CA GLN A 115 0.86 -7.48 5.30
C GLN A 115 0.81 -5.94 5.41
N ALA A 116 0.82 -5.22 4.29
CA ALA A 116 0.72 -3.75 4.29
C ALA A 116 -0.64 -3.28 4.85
N ARG A 117 -1.75 -3.94 4.50
CA ARG A 117 -3.08 -3.68 5.08
C ARG A 117 -3.08 -3.91 6.59
N ALA A 118 -2.48 -5.00 7.06
CA ALA A 118 -2.38 -5.29 8.49
C ALA A 118 -1.56 -4.22 9.24
N LYS A 119 -0.43 -3.77 8.66
CA LYS A 119 0.39 -2.66 9.20
C LYS A 119 -0.39 -1.36 9.27
N LEU A 120 -1.13 -0.99 8.23
CA LEU A 120 -1.97 0.21 8.22
C LEU A 120 -3.05 0.14 9.32
N SER A 121 -3.73 -1.01 9.43
CA SER A 121 -4.74 -1.24 10.47
C SER A 121 -4.15 -1.11 11.88
N ALA A 122 -2.95 -1.66 12.11
CA ALA A 122 -2.24 -1.53 13.38
C ALA A 122 -1.82 -0.08 13.68
N ALA A 123 -1.36 0.65 12.67
CA ALA A 123 -1.01 2.07 12.81
C ALA A 123 -2.24 2.92 13.15
N GLY A 124 -3.36 2.74 12.44
CA GLY A 124 -4.61 3.45 12.73
C GLY A 124 -5.14 3.20 14.14
N ARG A 125 -5.06 1.95 14.64
CA ARG A 125 -5.38 1.64 16.05
C ARG A 125 -4.50 2.40 17.03
N LEU A 126 -3.21 2.58 16.71
CA LEU A 126 -2.29 3.33 17.56
C LEU A 126 -2.62 4.82 17.58
N VAL A 127 -2.93 5.43 16.43
CA VAL A 127 -3.37 6.83 16.35
C VAL A 127 -4.62 7.05 17.20
N GLU A 128 -5.63 6.21 17.01
CA GLU A 128 -6.89 6.30 17.76
C GLU A 128 -6.65 6.13 19.27
N LYS A 129 -5.80 5.17 19.68
CA LYS A 129 -5.41 5.01 21.09
C LYS A 129 -4.77 6.27 21.64
N ARG A 130 -3.86 6.92 20.90
CA ARG A 130 -3.20 8.15 21.36
C ARG A 130 -4.17 9.32 21.44
N ARG A 131 -5.08 9.45 20.46
CA ARG A 131 -6.15 10.45 20.48
C ARG A 131 -7.00 10.33 21.75
N ARG A 132 -7.50 9.13 22.08
CA ARG A 132 -8.29 8.87 23.29
C ARG A 132 -7.55 9.18 24.60
N MET A 133 -6.22 9.08 24.62
CA MET A 133 -5.41 9.44 25.79
C MET A 133 -5.26 10.97 25.96
N ILE A 134 -5.31 11.73 24.86
CA ILE A 134 -5.08 13.19 24.85
C ILE A 134 -6.36 13.97 25.11
N GLU A 135 -7.50 13.46 24.64
CA GLU A 135 -8.82 14.06 24.77
C GLU A 135 -9.16 14.45 26.23
N PRO A 136 -9.12 13.55 27.23
CA PRO A 136 -9.47 13.91 28.61
C PRO A 136 -8.50 14.93 29.23
N LEU A 137 -7.22 14.92 28.84
CA LEU A 137 -6.24 15.90 29.31
C LEU A 137 -6.45 17.28 28.68
N SER A 138 -6.95 17.30 27.44
CA SER A 138 -7.27 18.54 26.74
C SER A 138 -8.52 19.17 27.33
N GLU A 139 -9.54 18.38 27.63
CA GLU A 139 -10.74 18.81 28.35
C GLU A 139 -10.41 19.33 29.76
N ALA A 140 -9.60 18.61 30.53
CA ALA A 140 -9.21 19.03 31.88
C ALA A 140 -8.45 20.37 31.88
N LEU A 141 -7.59 20.60 30.89
CA LEU A 141 -6.87 21.87 30.74
C LEU A 141 -7.78 23.01 30.25
N ALA A 142 -8.76 22.73 29.41
CA ALA A 142 -9.75 23.72 28.99
C ALA A 142 -10.60 24.18 30.18
N LYS A 143 -11.16 23.24 30.95
CA LYS A 143 -11.91 23.56 32.18
C LYS A 143 -11.09 24.34 33.21
N ALA A 144 -9.81 23.99 33.36
CA ALA A 144 -8.92 24.72 34.27
C ALA A 144 -8.57 26.13 33.80
N ALA A 145 -8.57 26.38 32.48
CA ALA A 145 -8.42 27.71 31.92
C ALA A 145 -9.70 28.53 32.13
N GLU A 146 -10.87 27.96 31.83
CA GLU A 146 -12.17 28.60 32.06
C GLU A 146 -12.34 29.02 33.53
N ALA A 147 -12.07 28.12 34.48
CA ALA A 147 -12.17 28.42 35.91
C ALA A 147 -11.19 29.53 36.36
N ARG A 148 -10.04 29.65 35.68
CA ARG A 148 -9.08 30.72 35.94
C ARG A 148 -9.58 32.04 35.38
N ASP A 149 -10.09 32.04 34.15
CA ASP A 149 -10.65 33.23 33.51
C ASP A 149 -11.86 33.77 34.29
N GLU A 150 -12.70 32.87 34.83
CA GLU A 150 -13.82 33.21 35.72
C GLU A 150 -13.33 33.85 37.03
N ALA A 151 -12.27 33.32 37.65
CA ALA A 151 -11.67 33.90 38.85
C ALA A 151 -11.07 35.28 38.58
N GLU A 152 -10.33 35.44 37.48
CA GLU A 152 -9.75 36.73 37.06
C GLU A 152 -10.85 37.76 36.75
N ALA A 153 -11.98 37.33 36.17
CA ALA A 153 -13.14 38.19 35.92
C ALA A 153 -13.86 38.63 37.20
N ALA A 154 -13.90 37.78 38.24
CA ALA A 154 -14.49 38.11 39.54
C ALA A 154 -13.61 39.07 40.36
N GLU A 155 -12.30 39.09 40.12
CA GLU A 155 -11.34 39.99 40.77
C GLU A 155 -11.26 41.38 40.10
N LEU A 156 -11.75 41.54 38.87
CA LEU A 156 -11.84 42.83 38.21
C LEU A 156 -12.89 43.71 38.90
N PRO A 157 -12.52 44.90 39.41
CA PRO A 157 -13.48 45.79 40.03
C PRO A 157 -14.55 46.18 39.01
N LEU A 158 -15.83 45.96 39.37
CA LEU A 158 -16.97 46.49 38.64
C LEU A 158 -16.69 47.96 38.30
N PRO A 159 -16.78 48.40 37.03
CA PRO A 159 -16.61 49.80 36.71
C PRO A 159 -17.58 50.59 37.60
N LEU A 160 -17.04 51.51 38.39
CA LEU A 160 -17.80 52.38 39.29
C LEU A 160 -18.88 53.11 38.49
N ALA A 161 -20.06 52.51 38.39
CA ALA A 161 -21.29 53.11 37.91
C ALA A 161 -21.76 54.10 38.99
N GLY A 162 -21.05 55.23 39.10
CA GLY A 162 -21.28 56.22 40.15
C GLY A 162 -20.55 57.55 39.99
N ALA A 163 -19.84 57.77 38.88
CA ALA A 163 -19.15 59.04 38.61
C ALA A 163 -19.89 59.92 37.58
N VAL A 164 -21.23 59.94 37.58
CA VAL A 164 -22.00 60.95 36.85
C VAL A 164 -23.20 61.37 37.70
N GLY A 165 -23.06 62.47 38.43
CA GLY A 165 -24.18 63.06 39.15
C GLY A 165 -23.77 63.78 40.42
N ARG A 166 -23.15 64.96 40.27
CA ARG A 166 -23.37 66.17 41.08
C ARG A 166 -22.34 67.25 40.73
N ARG A 167 -22.68 68.07 39.74
CA ARG A 167 -22.39 69.52 39.79
C ARG A 167 -23.72 70.23 39.60
N ALA A 168 -24.30 70.63 40.74
CA ALA A 168 -25.29 71.70 40.84
C ALA A 168 -24.64 72.78 41.69
N GLY A 169 -24.75 74.04 41.27
CA GLY A 169 -24.20 75.22 41.94
C GLY A 169 -23.28 76.00 41.03
#